data_AF-A0A813LEK1-F1
#
_entry.id   AF-A0A813LEK1-F1
#
_cell.length_a   1.000
_cell.length_b   1.000
_cell.length_c   1.000
_cell.angle_alpha   90.00
_cell.angle_beta   90.00
_cell.angle_gamma   90.00
#
_symmetry.space_group_name_H-M   'P 1'
#
loop_
_entity.id
_entity.type
_entity.pdbx_description
1 polymer ?
#
loop_
_entity_poly.entity_id
_entity_poly.type
_entity_poly.pdbx_seq_one_letter_code
_entity_poly.pdbx_strand_id
1 'polypeptide(L)'
;MVSFVELSKLNASTLYEEDVRFGTHLDIWGSWYNKESNSWGYGCCHSLKKKQRRCTKSTPYKEGEEEEEDELEVKVSRRMAELLERCPGFSAEVPTPEQEKDWSDVELQNFVHSNGLIRPARTRGEQKGEPTAADWKVLEVEKGADSATLKKAYRRLALQHHPDKHQGEKAKAKAGDMFKKVVAAYEAISGNLAEVPAMPAAAEGVKQRRWRMVIVD
;
A
#
# COMPACT_ATOMS: atom_id res chain seq x y z
N MET A 1 2.63 -42.68 -32.54
CA MET A 1 1.55 -42.40 -31.57
C MET A 1 2.11 -41.46 -30.51
N VAL A 2 1.50 -40.28 -30.44
CA VAL A 2 1.58 -39.17 -29.48
C VAL A 2 2.95 -38.84 -28.85
N SER A 3 3.55 -37.79 -29.40
CA SER A 3 4.69 -37.05 -28.90
C SER A 3 4.45 -36.51 -27.49
N PHE A 4 5.39 -36.77 -26.59
CA PHE A 4 5.46 -36.23 -25.24
C PHE A 4 5.76 -34.73 -25.35
N VAL A 5 4.73 -33.90 -25.22
CA VAL A 5 4.87 -32.43 -25.22
C VAL A 5 5.67 -32.04 -23.97
N GLU A 6 6.82 -31.41 -24.19
CA GLU A 6 7.62 -30.70 -23.19
C GLU A 6 6.73 -29.70 -22.42
N LEU A 7 6.29 -30.10 -21.23
CA LEU A 7 5.62 -29.23 -20.25
C LEU A 7 6.59 -28.29 -19.51
N SER A 8 7.87 -28.24 -19.92
CA SER A 8 8.95 -27.51 -19.24
C SER A 8 9.07 -26.02 -19.62
N LYS A 9 8.12 -25.46 -20.40
CA LYS A 9 8.17 -24.06 -20.86
C LYS A 9 6.88 -23.27 -20.58
N LEU A 10 6.25 -23.51 -19.43
CA LEU A 10 5.29 -22.54 -18.89
C LEU A 10 6.04 -21.59 -17.96
N ASN A 11 5.91 -20.30 -18.24
CA ASN A 11 6.51 -19.23 -17.45
C ASN A 11 5.89 -19.27 -16.04
N ALA A 12 6.69 -19.43 -14.98
CA ALA A 12 6.18 -19.33 -13.62
C ALA A 12 5.52 -17.96 -13.47
N SER A 13 4.24 -17.94 -13.05
CA SER A 13 3.50 -16.70 -12.86
C SER A 13 4.16 -15.89 -11.75
N THR A 14 4.93 -14.88 -12.12
CA THR A 14 5.68 -14.03 -11.17
C THR A 14 4.81 -13.03 -10.42
N LEU A 15 3.50 -12.99 -10.70
CA LEU A 15 2.61 -11.97 -10.13
C LEU A 15 2.11 -12.32 -8.72
N TYR A 16 2.05 -13.61 -8.38
CA TYR A 16 1.60 -14.09 -7.07
C TYR A 16 2.34 -15.37 -6.71
N GLU A 17 2.94 -15.41 -5.52
CA GLU A 17 3.45 -16.65 -4.95
C GLU A 17 2.27 -17.59 -4.70
N GLU A 18 2.09 -18.56 -5.57
CA GLU A 18 1.19 -19.68 -5.35
C GLU A 18 1.70 -20.54 -4.18
N ASP A 19 0.79 -21.17 -3.43
CA ASP A 19 1.10 -22.06 -2.31
C ASP A 19 1.83 -21.44 -1.09
N VAL A 20 1.67 -20.14 -0.84
CA VAL A 20 2.14 -19.51 0.41
C VAL A 20 1.34 -20.05 1.60
N ARG A 21 1.98 -20.87 2.43
CA ARG A 21 1.40 -21.46 3.63
C ARG A 21 1.45 -20.47 4.79
N PHE A 22 0.34 -20.30 5.48
CA PHE A 22 0.26 -19.46 6.67
C PHE A 22 0.63 -20.29 7.91
N GLY A 23 1.73 -19.92 8.58
CA GLY A 23 2.17 -20.58 9.80
C GLY A 23 2.60 -22.04 9.60
N THR A 24 2.21 -22.96 10.49
CA THR A 24 2.61 -24.39 10.45
C THR A 24 1.65 -25.28 9.65
N HIS A 25 0.73 -24.69 8.87
CA HIS A 25 -0.19 -25.43 8.03
C HIS A 25 0.55 -26.07 6.84
N LEU A 26 0.20 -27.33 6.51
CA LEU A 26 0.77 -28.03 5.36
C LEU A 26 0.05 -27.68 4.05
N ASP A 27 -1.17 -27.13 4.15
CA ASP A 27 -1.99 -26.69 3.03
C ASP A 27 -2.38 -25.21 3.20
N ILE A 28 -2.68 -24.54 2.09
CA ILE A 28 -3.18 -23.16 2.08
C ILE A 28 -4.64 -23.06 2.53
N TRP A 29 -5.05 -21.89 3.05
CA TRP A 29 -6.45 -21.64 3.37
C TRP A 29 -7.27 -21.56 2.07
N GLY A 30 -8.34 -22.36 1.95
CA GLY A 30 -9.10 -22.53 0.71
C GLY A 30 -8.88 -23.88 0.02
N SER A 31 -7.99 -24.72 0.53
CA SER A 31 -7.77 -26.08 0.03
C SER A 31 -8.87 -27.09 0.44
N TRP A 32 -9.76 -26.71 1.36
CA TRP A 32 -10.89 -27.54 1.77
C TRP A 32 -12.16 -26.73 1.95
N TYR A 33 -13.29 -27.28 1.51
CA TYR A 33 -14.61 -26.65 1.61
C TYR A 33 -15.54 -27.51 2.47
N ASN A 34 -16.04 -26.93 3.56
CA ASN A 34 -17.00 -27.57 4.43
C ASN A 34 -18.42 -27.30 3.93
N LYS A 35 -19.13 -28.36 3.53
CA LYS A 35 -20.51 -28.26 3.02
C LYS A 35 -21.53 -27.94 4.11
N GLU A 36 -21.26 -28.27 5.37
CA GLU A 36 -22.18 -28.04 6.49
C GLU A 36 -22.19 -26.58 6.93
N SER A 37 -21.00 -25.95 6.96
CA SER A 37 -20.83 -24.54 7.32
C SER A 37 -20.73 -23.61 6.10
N ASN A 38 -20.84 -24.15 4.88
CA ASN A 38 -20.71 -23.42 3.61
C ASN A 38 -19.49 -22.48 3.58
N SER A 39 -18.37 -22.96 4.11
CA SER A 39 -17.19 -22.16 4.42
C SER A 39 -15.91 -22.86 3.99
N TRP A 40 -14.93 -22.05 3.58
CA TRP A 40 -13.60 -22.52 3.19
C TRP A 40 -12.68 -22.62 4.41
N GLY A 41 -11.82 -23.63 4.41
CA GLY A 41 -10.85 -23.90 5.46
C GLY A 41 -9.55 -24.48 4.93
N TYR A 42 -8.69 -24.90 5.85
CA TYR A 42 -7.45 -25.57 5.54
C TYR A 42 -7.67 -27.07 5.28
N GLY A 43 -7.09 -27.63 4.22
CA GLY A 43 -7.10 -29.06 3.94
C GLY A 43 -6.40 -29.89 5.02
N CYS A 44 -5.29 -29.37 5.54
CA CYS A 44 -4.50 -30.11 6.51
C CYS A 44 -5.29 -30.40 7.80
N CYS A 45 -5.87 -29.39 8.44
CA CYS A 45 -6.53 -29.54 9.75
C CYS A 45 -8.06 -29.39 9.71
N HIS A 46 -8.65 -29.09 8.55
CA HIS A 46 -10.07 -28.75 8.41
C HIS A 46 -10.51 -27.57 9.29
N SER A 47 -9.57 -26.70 9.67
CA SER A 47 -9.90 -25.50 10.42
C SER A 47 -10.50 -24.44 9.51
N LEU A 48 -11.58 -23.81 9.99
CA LEU A 48 -12.25 -22.68 9.36
C LEU A 48 -11.63 -21.33 9.77
N LYS A 49 -10.71 -21.32 10.75
CA LYS A 49 -10.08 -20.09 11.25
C LYS A 49 -8.95 -19.64 10.32
N LYS A 50 -9.21 -18.67 9.44
CA LYS A 50 -8.24 -18.16 8.45
C LYS A 50 -6.89 -17.70 9.02
N LYS A 51 -6.86 -17.15 10.24
CA LYS A 51 -5.64 -16.66 10.90
C LYS A 51 -5.04 -17.63 11.92
N GLN A 52 -5.50 -18.87 11.94
CA GLN A 52 -4.86 -19.88 12.77
C GLN A 52 -3.43 -20.09 12.25
N ARG A 53 -2.42 -19.72 13.05
CA ARG A 53 -1.01 -19.90 12.68
C ARG A 53 -0.54 -21.34 12.90
N ARG A 54 -1.19 -22.08 13.80
CA ARG A 54 -0.76 -23.41 14.23
C ARG A 54 -1.74 -24.49 13.75
N CYS A 55 -1.28 -25.40 12.91
CA CYS A 55 -2.08 -26.51 12.44
C CYS A 55 -2.14 -27.61 13.50
N THR A 56 -3.35 -28.07 13.85
CA THR A 56 -3.58 -29.13 14.85
C THR A 56 -3.08 -30.50 14.41
N LYS A 57 -2.77 -30.69 13.12
CA LYS A 57 -2.22 -31.95 12.59
C LYS A 57 -0.70 -31.94 12.38
N SER A 58 -0.04 -30.77 12.34
CA SER A 58 1.39 -30.70 11.98
C SER A 58 2.34 -30.71 13.17
N THR A 59 1.86 -30.49 14.42
CA THR A 59 2.70 -30.54 15.62
C THR A 59 1.97 -31.19 16.80
N PRO A 60 2.53 -32.24 17.46
CA PRO A 60 2.04 -32.71 18.76
C PRO A 60 2.31 -31.65 19.84
N TYR A 61 1.32 -31.38 20.70
CA TYR A 61 1.29 -30.28 21.66
C TYR A 61 2.08 -30.59 22.95
N LYS A 62 2.65 -29.56 23.59
CA LYS A 62 2.81 -29.51 25.05
C LYS A 62 1.67 -28.67 25.60
N GLU A 63 0.90 -29.20 26.55
CA GLU A 63 -0.21 -28.49 27.19
C GLU A 63 0.26 -27.21 27.90
N GLY A 64 -0.27 -26.04 27.51
CA GLY A 64 -0.12 -24.78 28.26
C GLY A 64 0.34 -23.51 27.50
N GLU A 65 0.52 -23.54 26.18
CA GLU A 65 0.89 -22.33 25.42
C GLU A 65 -0.35 -21.59 24.88
N GLU A 66 -0.79 -20.54 25.57
CA GLU A 66 -1.81 -19.61 25.06
C GLU A 66 -1.26 -18.82 23.84
N GLU A 67 -2.15 -18.48 22.88
CA GLU A 67 -1.82 -17.57 21.79
C GLU A 67 -1.48 -16.20 22.39
N GLU A 68 -0.19 -15.82 22.42
CA GLU A 68 0.19 -14.42 22.61
C GLU A 68 -0.46 -13.62 21.49
N GLU A 69 -1.59 -12.96 21.77
CA GLU A 69 -1.98 -11.77 21.02
C GLU A 69 -0.85 -10.78 21.24
N ASP A 70 0.09 -10.72 20.29
CA ASP A 70 1.22 -9.79 20.32
C ASP A 70 0.67 -8.39 20.68
N GLU A 71 0.83 -7.98 21.94
CA GLU A 71 0.62 -6.60 22.37
C GLU A 71 1.68 -5.79 21.63
N LEU A 72 1.33 -5.33 20.43
CA LEU A 72 2.23 -4.57 19.58
C LEU A 72 2.63 -3.30 20.33
N GLU A 73 3.87 -3.30 20.81
CA GLU A 73 4.49 -2.14 21.42
C GLU A 73 4.71 -1.09 20.33
N VAL A 74 4.12 0.10 20.50
CA VAL A 74 4.30 1.22 19.57
C VAL A 74 5.07 2.31 20.28
N LYS A 75 6.23 2.63 19.72
CA LYS A 75 7.04 3.78 20.14
C LYS A 75 6.38 5.06 19.63
N VAL A 76 5.98 5.92 20.54
CA VAL A 76 5.31 7.20 20.24
C VAL A 76 6.04 8.34 20.94
N SER A 77 5.96 9.55 20.39
CA SER A 77 6.40 10.73 21.13
C SER A 77 5.42 11.05 22.26
N ARG A 78 5.85 11.88 23.21
CA ARG A 78 4.98 12.38 24.28
C ARG A 78 3.74 13.11 23.75
N ARG A 79 3.92 13.97 22.74
CA ARG A 79 2.82 14.76 22.15
C ARG A 79 1.80 13.88 21.41
N MET A 80 2.24 12.79 20.78
CA MET A 80 1.33 11.83 20.15
C MET A 80 0.58 11.00 21.18
N ALA A 81 1.26 10.54 22.24
CA ALA A 81 0.62 9.80 23.32
C ALA A 81 -0.54 10.60 23.94
N GLU A 82 -0.32 11.88 24.25
CA GLU A 82 -1.34 12.78 24.81
C GLU A 82 -2.55 12.95 23.87
N LEU A 83 -2.34 12.98 22.54
CA LEU A 83 -3.42 13.08 21.56
C LEU A 83 -4.22 11.77 21.43
N LEU A 84 -3.55 10.62 21.46
CA LEU A 84 -4.17 9.30 21.36
C LEU A 84 -5.02 8.98 22.59
N GLU A 85 -4.57 9.37 23.79
CA GLU A 85 -5.38 9.24 25.03
C GLU A 85 -6.69 10.03 24.94
N ARG A 86 -6.68 11.17 24.25
CA ARG A 86 -7.84 12.04 24.04
C ARG A 86 -8.73 11.58 22.88
N CYS A 87 -8.23 10.69 22.02
CA CYS A 87 -8.91 10.22 20.81
C CYS A 87 -8.97 8.68 20.78
N PRO A 88 -9.77 8.03 21.64
CA PRO A 88 -9.84 6.57 21.72
C PRO A 88 -10.35 5.90 20.44
N GLY A 89 -10.99 6.65 19.53
CA GLY A 89 -11.45 6.17 18.23
C GLY A 89 -10.39 6.16 17.12
N PHE A 90 -9.15 6.58 17.40
CA PHE A 90 -8.09 6.59 16.41
C PHE A 90 -7.70 5.14 16.01
N SER A 91 -7.79 4.84 14.72
CA SER A 91 -7.58 3.51 14.16
C SER A 91 -6.53 3.46 13.05
N ALA A 92 -5.94 4.61 12.69
CA ALA A 92 -4.89 4.68 11.68
C ALA A 92 -3.52 4.22 12.21
N GLU A 93 -2.57 4.04 11.31
CA GLU A 93 -1.18 3.75 11.67
C GLU A 93 -0.57 4.96 12.37
N VAL A 94 -0.10 4.74 13.61
CA VAL A 94 0.60 5.77 14.38
C VAL A 94 1.98 6.00 13.73
N PRO A 95 2.35 7.25 13.37
CA PRO A 95 3.66 7.57 12.82
C PRO A 95 4.76 7.31 13.86
N THR A 96 5.97 7.00 13.38
CA THR A 96 7.14 6.89 14.26
C THR A 96 7.56 8.28 14.78
N PRO A 97 8.27 8.36 15.93
CA PRO A 97 8.76 9.64 16.45
C PRO A 97 9.60 10.44 15.44
N GLU A 98 10.37 9.74 14.59
CA GLU A 98 11.16 10.36 13.53
C GLU A 98 10.28 10.96 12.40
N GLN A 99 9.17 10.31 12.06
CA GLN A 99 8.27 10.77 10.99
C GLN A 99 7.46 12.00 11.41
N GLU A 100 7.05 12.05 12.67
CA GLU A 100 6.31 13.20 13.19
C GLU A 100 7.23 14.37 13.57
N LYS A 101 8.55 14.16 13.71
CA LYS A 101 9.46 15.17 14.24
C LYS A 101 9.34 16.53 13.55
N ASP A 102 9.08 16.52 12.24
CA ASP A 102 8.96 17.72 11.42
C ASP A 102 7.54 18.32 11.39
N TRP A 103 6.55 17.67 12.01
CA TRP A 103 5.16 18.12 12.01
C TRP A 103 4.93 19.14 13.12
N SER A 104 4.21 20.22 12.83
CA SER A 104 3.71 21.12 13.86
C SER A 104 2.65 20.45 14.74
N ASP A 105 2.40 21.00 15.92
CA ASP A 105 1.39 20.45 16.83
C ASP A 105 -0.03 20.51 16.23
N VAL A 106 -0.31 21.55 15.44
CA VAL A 106 -1.57 21.70 14.70
C VAL A 106 -1.73 20.60 13.66
N GLU A 107 -0.66 20.27 12.95
CA GLU A 107 -0.63 19.20 11.95
C GLU A 107 -0.81 17.82 12.58
N LEU A 108 -0.16 17.58 13.72
CA LEU A 108 -0.32 16.35 14.49
C LEU A 108 -1.76 16.20 14.99
N GLN A 109 -2.34 17.28 15.50
CA GLN A 109 -3.71 17.32 15.97
C GLN A 109 -4.72 17.07 14.83
N ASN A 110 -4.52 17.68 13.65
CA ASN A 110 -5.34 17.45 12.47
C ASN A 110 -5.24 16.00 11.98
N PHE A 111 -4.05 15.40 12.02
CA PHE A 111 -3.84 13.99 11.68
C PHE A 111 -4.65 13.07 12.61
N VAL A 112 -4.54 13.26 13.93
CA VAL A 112 -5.26 12.41 14.89
C VAL A 112 -6.78 12.59 14.78
N HIS A 113 -7.27 13.83 14.71
CA HIS A 113 -8.70 14.12 14.59
C HIS A 113 -9.31 13.63 13.27
N SER A 114 -8.53 13.65 12.19
CA SER A 114 -8.98 13.11 10.89
C SER A 114 -8.82 11.60 10.79
N ASN A 115 -8.51 10.91 11.89
CA ASN A 115 -8.23 9.48 11.92
C ASN A 115 -7.18 9.06 10.86
N GLY A 116 -6.15 9.88 10.71
CA GLY A 116 -5.03 9.66 9.80
C GLY A 116 -5.27 9.99 8.32
N LEU A 117 -6.41 10.58 7.97
CA LEU A 117 -6.73 11.00 6.59
C LEU A 117 -5.96 12.25 6.16
N ILE A 118 -5.78 13.21 7.07
CA ILE A 118 -5.03 14.45 6.82
C ILE A 118 -3.62 14.25 7.34
N ARG A 119 -2.72 13.76 6.48
CA ARG A 119 -1.28 13.74 6.77
C ARG A 119 -0.65 15.04 6.30
N PRO A 120 0.28 15.62 7.08
CA PRO A 120 1.19 16.64 6.57
C PRO A 120 1.92 16.08 5.36
N ALA A 121 2.18 16.93 4.38
CA ALA A 121 2.96 16.53 3.21
C ALA A 121 4.27 15.89 3.69
N ARG A 122 4.59 14.68 3.23
CA ARG A 122 5.77 13.93 3.67
C ARG A 122 7.01 14.80 3.45
N THR A 123 7.64 15.23 4.54
CA THR A 123 8.93 15.93 4.60
C THR A 123 9.06 17.13 3.66
N ARG A 124 9.30 18.31 4.25
CA ARG A 124 9.95 19.43 3.57
C ARG A 124 11.40 19.07 3.23
N GLY A 125 11.58 18.17 2.25
CA GLY A 125 12.86 17.62 1.77
C GLY A 125 12.87 17.37 0.26
N GLU A 126 11.70 17.20 -0.36
CA GLU A 126 11.48 17.44 -1.79
C GLU A 126 10.13 18.14 -1.93
N GLN A 127 10.08 19.45 -1.67
CA GLN A 127 9.12 20.25 -2.43
C GLN A 127 9.57 20.11 -3.88
N LYS A 128 9.00 19.14 -4.63
CA LYS A 128 9.11 19.15 -6.09
C LYS A 128 8.63 20.53 -6.49
N GLY A 129 9.53 21.34 -7.05
CA GLY A 129 9.34 22.76 -7.25
C GLY A 129 7.99 23.04 -7.92
N GLU A 130 7.43 24.22 -7.66
CA GLU A 130 6.19 24.63 -8.31
C GLU A 130 6.25 24.32 -9.81
N PRO A 131 5.20 23.70 -10.37
CA PRO A 131 5.22 23.25 -11.75
C PRO A 131 5.46 24.48 -12.62
N THR A 132 6.60 24.48 -13.31
CA THR A 132 7.05 25.63 -14.08
C THR A 132 6.22 25.75 -15.33
N ALA A 133 6.24 26.93 -15.98
CA ALA A 133 5.57 27.12 -17.26
C ALA A 133 6.06 26.13 -18.34
N ALA A 134 7.25 25.55 -18.18
CA ALA A 134 7.80 24.54 -19.08
C ALA A 134 7.08 23.19 -18.93
N ASP A 135 6.68 22.80 -17.72
CA ASP A 135 6.06 21.48 -17.45
C ASP A 135 4.67 21.37 -18.11
N TRP A 136 3.87 22.42 -17.99
CA TRP A 136 2.58 22.54 -18.67
C TRP A 136 2.74 22.53 -20.20
N LYS A 137 3.81 23.16 -20.71
CA LYS A 137 4.11 23.19 -22.14
C LYS A 137 4.58 21.83 -22.67
N VAL A 138 5.33 21.06 -21.89
CA VAL A 138 5.77 19.69 -22.27
C VAL A 138 4.59 18.75 -22.38
N LEU A 139 3.59 18.89 -21.52
CA LEU A 139 2.36 18.08 -21.55
C LEU A 139 1.31 18.61 -22.53
N GLU A 140 1.56 19.74 -23.20
CA GLU A 140 0.64 20.41 -24.12
C GLU A 140 -0.73 20.71 -23.47
N VAL A 141 -0.71 21.14 -22.21
CA VAL A 141 -1.91 21.48 -21.42
C VAL A 141 -1.81 22.91 -20.88
N GLU A 142 -2.95 23.58 -20.73
CA GLU A 142 -2.99 24.90 -20.11
C GLU A 142 -2.68 24.84 -18.61
N LYS A 143 -2.12 25.93 -18.09
CA LYS A 143 -1.84 26.05 -16.65
C LYS A 143 -3.13 25.96 -15.86
N GLY A 144 -3.23 24.99 -14.95
CA GLY A 144 -4.45 24.76 -14.16
C GLY A 144 -5.48 23.85 -14.82
N ALA A 145 -5.10 23.10 -15.86
CA ALA A 145 -5.97 22.07 -16.43
C ALA A 145 -6.37 21.01 -15.40
N ASP A 146 -7.60 20.50 -15.53
CA ASP A 146 -8.18 19.48 -14.65
C ASP A 146 -7.38 18.16 -14.63
N SER A 147 -7.46 17.42 -13.52
CA SER A 147 -6.72 16.17 -13.30
C SER A 147 -7.02 15.12 -14.36
N ALA A 148 -8.25 15.08 -14.87
CA ALA A 148 -8.64 14.18 -15.95
C ALA A 148 -7.96 14.53 -17.28
N THR A 149 -7.84 15.82 -17.58
CA THR A 149 -7.18 16.35 -18.79
C THR A 149 -5.69 16.08 -18.75
N LEU A 150 -5.07 16.30 -17.59
CA LEU A 150 -3.66 16.01 -17.34
C LEU A 150 -3.32 14.52 -17.57
N LYS A 151 -4.12 13.63 -16.96
CA LYS A 151 -3.97 12.16 -17.13
C LYS A 151 -4.15 11.74 -18.59
N LYS A 152 -5.06 12.37 -19.33
CA LYS A 152 -5.31 12.08 -20.75
C LYS A 152 -4.13 12.52 -21.63
N ALA A 153 -3.59 13.72 -21.39
CA ALA A 153 -2.43 14.24 -22.13
C ALA A 153 -1.18 13.39 -21.88
N TYR A 154 -0.91 13.03 -20.63
CA TYR A 154 0.19 12.14 -20.25
C TYR A 154 0.12 10.79 -20.99
N ARG A 155 -1.03 10.11 -20.96
CA ARG A 155 -1.20 8.82 -21.66
C ARG A 155 -0.94 8.92 -23.16
N ARG A 156 -1.38 10.00 -23.81
CA ARG A 156 -1.15 10.25 -25.23
C ARG A 156 0.34 10.39 -25.53
N LEU A 157 1.04 11.25 -24.80
CA LEU A 157 2.47 11.53 -25.02
C LEU A 157 3.36 10.34 -24.65
N ALA A 158 3.01 9.62 -23.57
CA ALA A 158 3.69 8.39 -23.16
C ALA A 158 3.66 7.32 -24.27
N LEU A 159 2.51 7.13 -24.92
CA LEU A 159 2.36 6.20 -26.03
C LEU A 159 3.11 6.64 -27.30
N GLN A 160 3.25 7.93 -27.54
CA GLN A 160 3.97 8.48 -28.70
C GLN A 160 5.48 8.38 -28.54
N HIS A 161 6.00 8.61 -27.34
CA HIS A 161 7.43 8.59 -27.03
C HIS A 161 7.92 7.29 -26.39
N HIS A 162 7.10 6.24 -26.38
CA HIS A 162 7.50 4.95 -25.84
C HIS A 162 8.66 4.34 -26.65
N PRO A 163 9.78 3.93 -26.02
CA PRO A 163 10.99 3.47 -26.73
C PRO A 163 10.76 2.20 -27.57
N ASP A 164 9.71 1.43 -27.27
CA ASP A 164 9.29 0.25 -28.04
C ASP A 164 8.72 0.59 -29.43
N LYS A 165 8.12 1.77 -29.59
CA LYS A 165 7.51 2.20 -30.87
C LYS A 165 8.52 2.74 -31.88
N HIS A 166 9.76 3.00 -31.46
CA HIS A 166 10.77 3.62 -32.30
C HIS A 166 11.84 2.59 -32.70
N GLN A 167 12.08 2.46 -34.01
CA GLN A 167 13.10 1.57 -34.56
C GLN A 167 14.38 2.36 -34.84
N GLY A 168 15.53 1.81 -34.45
CA GLY A 168 16.84 2.44 -34.55
C GLY A 168 17.29 3.16 -33.27
N GLU A 169 18.59 3.03 -32.95
CA GLU A 169 19.19 3.48 -31.69
C GLU A 169 19.02 4.99 -31.44
N LYS A 170 19.21 5.81 -32.48
CA LYS A 170 19.04 7.28 -32.41
C LYS A 170 17.58 7.70 -32.18
N ALA A 171 16.61 6.96 -32.72
CA ALA A 171 15.19 7.25 -32.54
C ALA A 171 14.71 6.83 -31.14
N LYS A 172 15.20 5.68 -30.65
CA LYS A 172 14.95 5.21 -29.28
C LYS A 172 15.49 6.17 -28.22
N ALA A 173 16.70 6.70 -28.41
CA ALA A 173 17.30 7.67 -27.50
C ALA A 173 16.45 8.95 -27.40
N LYS A 174 16.09 9.55 -28.54
CA LYS A 174 15.24 10.75 -28.58
C LYS A 174 13.86 10.52 -27.97
N ALA A 175 13.26 9.36 -28.24
CA ALA A 175 11.98 8.98 -27.65
C ALA A 175 12.08 8.82 -26.13
N GLY A 176 13.13 8.15 -25.65
CA GLY A 176 13.41 7.99 -24.22
C GLY A 176 13.64 9.32 -23.50
N ASP A 177 14.37 10.25 -24.11
CA ASP A 177 14.62 11.58 -23.54
C ASP A 177 13.33 12.42 -23.43
N MET A 178 12.48 12.36 -24.46
CA MET A 178 11.16 13.00 -24.42
C MET A 178 10.22 12.33 -23.42
N PHE A 179 10.24 11.00 -23.33
CA PHE A 179 9.46 10.26 -22.35
C PHE A 179 9.83 10.64 -20.92
N LYS A 180 11.14 10.72 -20.60
CA LYS A 180 11.62 11.17 -19.28
C LYS A 180 11.11 12.57 -18.93
N LYS A 181 11.11 13.50 -19.89
CA LYS A 181 10.59 14.87 -19.69
C LYS A 181 9.07 14.89 -19.44
N VAL A 182 8.32 14.07 -20.17
CA VAL A 182 6.86 13.93 -20.01
C VAL A 182 6.50 13.37 -18.63
N VAL A 183 7.24 12.34 -18.17
CA VAL A 183 7.06 11.76 -16.83
C VAL A 183 7.39 12.78 -15.75
N ALA A 184 8.55 13.46 -15.85
CA ALA A 184 8.96 14.49 -14.89
C ALA A 184 7.93 15.63 -14.77
N ALA A 185 7.41 16.13 -15.91
CA ALA A 185 6.39 17.18 -15.93
C ALA A 185 5.06 16.71 -15.32
N TYR A 186 4.62 15.48 -15.63
CA TYR A 186 3.39 14.91 -15.07
C TYR A 186 3.48 14.73 -13.56
N GLU A 187 4.61 14.23 -13.05
CA GLU A 187 4.83 14.08 -11.61
C GLU A 187 4.86 15.43 -10.88
N ALA A 188 5.51 16.44 -11.46
CA ALA A 188 5.57 17.80 -10.89
C ALA A 188 4.16 18.43 -10.78
N ILE A 189 3.31 18.23 -11.79
CA ILE A 189 1.95 18.77 -11.78
C ILE A 189 1.00 17.94 -10.91
N SER A 190 1.05 16.60 -11.02
CA SER A 190 0.14 15.71 -10.27
C SER A 190 0.41 15.69 -8.77
N GLY A 191 1.67 15.87 -8.34
CA GLY A 191 2.01 16.00 -6.92
C GLY A 191 1.41 17.23 -6.24
N ASN A 192 1.05 18.26 -7.00
CA ASN A 192 0.39 19.48 -6.49
C ASN A 192 -1.15 19.42 -6.57
N LEU A 193 -1.71 18.50 -7.37
CA LEU A 193 -3.14 18.21 -7.38
C LEU A 193 -3.47 17.12 -6.33
N ALA A 194 -3.45 17.51 -5.05
CA ALA A 194 -3.91 16.63 -3.98
C ALA A 194 -5.44 16.47 -4.04
N GLU A 195 -5.95 15.52 -4.82
CA GLU A 195 -7.33 15.07 -4.70
C GLU A 195 -7.43 14.10 -3.50
N VAL A 196 -7.99 14.58 -2.39
CA VAL A 196 -8.38 13.73 -1.25
C VAL A 196 -9.85 13.34 -1.44
N PRO A 197 -10.17 12.11 -1.88
CA PRO A 197 -11.56 11.65 -1.84
C PRO A 197 -12.00 11.50 -0.37
N ALA A 198 -13.14 12.10 -0.03
CA ALA A 198 -13.74 11.97 1.30
C ALA A 198 -14.12 10.51 1.57
N MET A 199 -13.55 9.91 2.63
CA MET A 199 -14.01 8.60 3.09
C MET A 199 -15.29 8.75 3.92
N PRO A 200 -16.28 7.85 3.74
CA PRO A 200 -17.37 7.74 4.70
C PRO A 200 -16.82 7.31 6.06
N ALA A 201 -17.42 7.85 7.13
CA ALA A 201 -17.10 7.51 8.51
C ALA A 201 -17.06 5.99 8.70
N ALA A 202 -16.04 5.53 9.43
CA ALA A 202 -15.82 4.12 9.73
C ALA A 202 -17.09 3.45 10.26
N ALA A 203 -17.43 2.30 9.68
CA ALA A 203 -18.60 1.51 10.06
C ALA A 203 -18.51 1.06 11.52
N GLU A 204 -19.65 1.11 12.21
CA GLU A 204 -19.83 0.57 13.56
C GLU A 204 -19.37 -0.90 13.62
N GLY A 205 -18.48 -1.23 14.56
CA GLY A 205 -18.04 -2.61 14.81
C GLY A 205 -16.55 -2.92 14.60
N VAL A 206 -15.70 -1.94 14.28
CA VAL A 206 -14.25 -2.16 14.20
C VAL A 206 -13.67 -2.32 15.62
N LYS A 207 -13.18 -3.52 15.95
CA LYS A 207 -12.42 -3.78 17.18
C LYS A 207 -11.22 -2.83 17.24
N GLN A 208 -11.17 -1.98 18.27
CA GLN A 208 -10.05 -1.07 18.49
C GLN A 208 -8.77 -1.89 18.72
N ARG A 209 -7.69 -1.50 18.03
CA ARG A 209 -6.37 -2.09 18.31
C ARG A 209 -5.90 -1.54 19.65
N ARG A 210 -5.68 -2.41 20.63
CA ARG A 210 -5.12 -2.04 21.93
C ARG A 210 -3.61 -2.07 21.81
N TRP A 211 -2.99 -0.91 21.63
CA TRP A 211 -1.53 -0.77 21.58
C TRP A 211 -0.98 -0.61 23.00
N ARG A 212 0.19 -1.20 23.28
CA ARG A 212 1.01 -0.80 24.42
C ARG A 212 1.91 0.36 23.95
N MET A 213 1.59 1.58 24.35
CA MET A 213 2.38 2.76 23.97
C MET A 213 3.65 2.86 24.83
N VAL A 214 4.81 2.99 24.19
CA VAL A 214 6.07 3.33 24.84
C VAL A 214 6.48 4.73 24.41
N ILE A 215 6.53 5.64 25.37
CA ILE A 215 6.89 7.03 25.12
C ILE A 215 8.41 7.11 24.93
N VAL A 216 8.85 7.63 23.79
CA VAL A 216 10.25 7.88 23.44
C VAL A 216 10.46 9.38 23.34
N ASP A 217 11.46 9.90 24.07
CA ASP A 217 11.89 11.31 24.03
C ASP A 217 12.83 11.60 22.84
#